data_AF-A0A5B0SIJ1-F1
#
_entry.id   AF-A0A5B0SIJ1-F1
#
_cell.length_a   1.000
_cell.length_b   1.000
_cell.length_c   1.000
_cell.angle_alpha   90.00
_cell.angle_beta   90.00
_cell.angle_gamma   90.00
#
_symmetry.space_group_name_H-M   'P 1'
#
loop_
_entity.id
_entity.type
_entity.pdbx_description
1 polymer ?
#
loop_
_entity_poly.entity_id
_entity_poly.type
_entity_poly.pdbx_seq_one_letter_code
_entity_poly.pdbx_strand_id
1 'polypeptide(L)'
;MAWHRVVLVVLISLLNLQGSHQQTKPPSLKDITCGRKMEFQAGDCKAAYHKIIYDADSSLNHNERNVERTSGGCVTHIENIKWLKIPKALIEDGFEQILAKCNGYAGNATLPGFDGVRLMTRRHTHPDAHSYEDDIELNKVFCLDGPKDVKIVKQDCVEYVFFFSTCKGYLASWMLMA
;
A
#
# COMPACT_ATOMS: atom_id res chain seq x y z
N MET A 1 -36.41 6.25 -45.92
CA MET A 1 -36.76 7.02 -44.69
C MET A 1 -36.27 6.37 -43.39
N ALA A 2 -36.30 5.03 -43.22
CA ALA A 2 -35.88 4.37 -41.96
C ALA A 2 -34.35 4.13 -41.82
N TRP A 3 -33.63 3.96 -42.93
CA TRP A 3 -32.19 3.63 -42.92
C TRP A 3 -31.29 4.73 -42.33
N HIS A 4 -31.59 6.00 -42.62
CA HIS A 4 -30.78 7.11 -42.11
C HIS A 4 -30.88 7.26 -40.59
N ARG A 5 -32.02 6.88 -39.99
CA ARG A 5 -32.21 6.93 -38.53
C ARG A 5 -31.38 5.87 -37.81
N VAL A 6 -31.26 4.66 -38.38
CA VAL A 6 -30.47 3.57 -37.80
C VAL A 6 -28.97 3.91 -37.84
N VAL A 7 -28.49 4.44 -38.96
CA VAL A 7 -27.08 4.84 -39.12
C VAL A 7 -26.70 5.95 -38.14
N LEU A 8 -27.59 6.92 -37.91
CA LEU A 8 -27.34 8.03 -36.99
C LEU A 8 -27.24 7.55 -35.53
N VAL A 9 -28.07 6.60 -35.11
CA VAL A 9 -28.02 6.03 -33.75
C VAL A 9 -26.73 5.26 -33.53
N VAL A 10 -26.30 4.43 -34.50
CA VAL A 10 -25.03 3.68 -34.41
C VAL A 10 -23.82 4.62 -34.33
N LEU A 11 -23.81 5.70 -35.12
CA LEU A 11 -22.74 6.70 -35.08
C LEU A 11 -22.68 7.44 -33.73
N ILE A 12 -23.83 7.82 -33.17
CA ILE A 12 -23.89 8.47 -31.84
C ILE A 12 -23.42 7.52 -30.74
N SER A 13 -23.77 6.23 -30.80
CA SER A 13 -23.30 5.22 -29.85
C SER A 13 -21.79 4.99 -29.92
N LEU A 14 -21.20 5.01 -31.12
CA LEU A 14 -19.75 4.87 -31.31
C LEU A 14 -18.98 6.12 -30.87
N LEU A 15 -19.52 7.32 -31.12
CA LEU A 15 -18.93 8.59 -30.68
C LEU A 15 -18.94 8.75 -29.16
N ASN A 16 -20.00 8.30 -28.48
CA ASN A 16 -20.07 8.32 -27.01
C ASN A 16 -19.18 7.28 -26.33
N LEU A 17 -18.84 6.17 -27.02
CA LEU A 17 -17.93 5.16 -26.49
C LEU A 17 -16.47 5.66 -26.48
N GLN A 18 -16.11 6.55 -27.41
CA GLN A 18 -14.77 7.16 -27.46
C GLN A 18 -14.57 8.29 -26.44
N GLY A 19 -15.65 8.91 -25.94
CA GLY A 19 -15.58 10.00 -24.97
C GLY A 19 -15.18 9.59 -23.55
N SER A 20 -15.24 8.29 -23.21
CA SER A 20 -15.04 7.81 -21.83
C SER A 20 -13.65 7.23 -21.53
N HIS A 21 -12.71 7.24 -22.48
CA HIS A 21 -11.39 6.64 -22.33
C HIS A 21 -10.23 7.60 -22.67
N GLN A 22 -10.35 8.88 -22.29
CA GLN A 22 -9.13 9.66 -22.05
C GLN A 22 -8.50 9.15 -20.76
N GLN A 23 -7.72 8.06 -20.85
CA GLN A 23 -6.63 7.81 -19.93
C GLN A 23 -5.63 8.96 -20.10
N THR A 24 -5.89 10.07 -19.43
CA THR A 24 -4.85 11.05 -19.13
C THR A 24 -3.76 10.28 -18.40
N LYS A 25 -2.59 10.18 -19.03
CA LYS A 25 -1.40 9.58 -18.41
C LYS A 25 -1.26 10.19 -17.01
N PRO A 26 -1.07 9.37 -15.96
CA PRO A 26 -0.87 9.89 -14.63
C PRO A 26 0.23 10.96 -14.61
N PRO A 27 0.07 12.02 -13.81
CA PRO A 27 1.07 13.08 -13.73
C PRO A 27 2.41 12.50 -13.27
N SER A 28 3.49 12.87 -13.96
CA SER A 28 4.83 12.41 -13.58
C SER A 28 5.26 13.03 -12.25
N LEU A 29 5.86 12.22 -11.39
CA LEU A 29 6.45 12.66 -10.12
C LEU A 29 7.68 13.53 -10.41
N LYS A 30 7.68 14.76 -9.88
CA LYS A 30 8.74 15.75 -10.17
C LYS A 30 9.92 15.67 -9.21
N ASP A 31 9.69 15.20 -7.99
CA ASP A 31 10.58 15.34 -6.85
C ASP A 31 11.05 13.99 -6.28
N ILE A 32 11.16 12.95 -7.12
CA ILE A 32 11.68 11.66 -6.67
C ILE A 32 13.14 11.81 -6.21
N THR A 33 13.36 11.54 -4.93
CA THR A 33 14.69 11.45 -4.29
C THR A 33 15.01 9.98 -4.02
N CYS A 34 16.27 9.59 -4.25
CA CYS A 34 16.73 8.23 -4.03
C CYS A 34 17.76 8.19 -2.90
N GLY A 35 17.75 7.09 -2.14
CA GLY A 35 18.72 6.78 -1.10
C GLY A 35 20.11 6.55 -1.66
N ARG A 36 21.08 6.40 -0.75
CA ARG A 36 22.50 6.23 -1.10
C ARG A 36 22.98 4.77 -1.06
N LYS A 37 22.15 3.87 -0.52
CA LYS A 37 22.46 2.45 -0.40
C LYS A 37 21.37 1.66 -1.12
N MET A 38 21.78 0.62 -1.83
CA MET A 38 20.85 -0.35 -2.38
C MET A 38 20.29 -1.16 -1.21
N GLU A 39 18.96 -1.25 -1.14
CA GLU A 39 18.27 -1.63 0.09
C GLU A 39 17.42 -2.90 -0.05
N PHE A 40 17.05 -3.30 -1.27
CA PHE A 40 16.14 -4.42 -1.53
C PHE A 40 16.35 -5.05 -2.92
N GLN A 41 15.82 -6.26 -3.12
CA GLN A 41 15.89 -6.94 -4.42
C GLN A 41 14.89 -6.36 -5.42
N ALA A 42 15.16 -6.56 -6.71
CA ALA A 42 14.24 -6.18 -7.76
C ALA A 42 12.94 -6.98 -7.62
N GLY A 43 11.81 -6.28 -7.56
CA GLY A 43 10.47 -6.89 -7.43
C GLY A 43 9.92 -6.88 -6.00
N ASP A 44 10.74 -6.76 -4.96
CA ASP A 44 10.30 -6.73 -3.55
C ASP A 44 9.28 -5.60 -3.31
N CYS A 45 9.62 -4.37 -3.68
CA CYS A 45 8.71 -3.24 -3.50
C CYS A 45 7.46 -3.35 -4.38
N LYS A 46 7.57 -3.97 -5.56
CA LYS A 46 6.42 -4.19 -6.43
C LYS A 46 5.42 -5.14 -5.80
N ALA A 47 5.91 -6.24 -5.24
CA ALA A 47 5.10 -7.14 -4.45
C ALA A 47 4.51 -6.44 -3.21
N ALA A 48 5.27 -5.54 -2.56
CA ALA A 48 4.79 -4.80 -1.39
C ALA A 48 3.61 -3.88 -1.69
N TYR A 49 3.70 -2.93 -2.66
CA TYR A 49 2.58 -2.01 -2.90
C TYR A 49 1.37 -2.70 -3.55
N HIS A 50 1.54 -3.88 -4.16
CA HIS A 50 0.41 -4.70 -4.62
C HIS A 50 -0.43 -5.29 -3.47
N LYS A 51 0.09 -5.30 -2.23
CA LYS A 51 -0.65 -5.71 -1.02
C LYS A 51 -1.50 -4.58 -0.42
N ILE A 52 -1.44 -3.36 -0.96
CA ILE A 52 -2.25 -2.24 -0.45
C ILE A 52 -3.74 -2.58 -0.67
N ILE A 53 -4.52 -2.43 0.41
CA ILE A 53 -5.96 -2.62 0.38
C ILE A 53 -6.60 -1.28 0.07
N TYR A 54 -7.48 -1.26 -0.92
CA TYR A 54 -8.21 -0.08 -1.36
C TYR A 54 -9.69 -0.23 -1.02
N ASP A 55 -10.37 0.90 -0.84
CA ASP A 55 -11.81 0.95 -0.69
C ASP A 55 -12.52 0.48 -1.97
N ALA A 56 -13.84 0.23 -1.86
CA ALA A 56 -14.65 -0.32 -2.96
C ALA A 56 -14.63 0.53 -4.24
N ASP A 57 -14.35 1.83 -4.13
CA ASP A 57 -14.22 2.76 -5.26
C ASP A 57 -12.78 2.89 -5.78
N SER A 58 -11.90 1.97 -5.40
CA SER A 58 -10.49 1.95 -5.78
C SER A 58 -9.71 3.19 -5.33
N SER A 59 -10.04 3.74 -4.17
CA SER A 59 -9.25 4.77 -3.51
C SER A 59 -8.55 4.26 -2.24
N LEU A 60 -7.48 4.93 -1.85
CA LEU A 60 -6.81 4.67 -0.58
C LEU A 60 -7.80 4.92 0.56
N ASN A 61 -7.78 4.04 1.57
CA ASN A 61 -8.62 4.17 2.76
C ASN A 61 -8.47 5.57 3.37
N HIS A 62 -9.53 6.35 3.33
CA HIS A 62 -9.58 7.72 3.85
C HIS A 62 -9.31 7.77 5.37
N ASN A 63 -9.53 6.68 6.09
CA ASN A 63 -9.35 6.59 7.53
C ASN A 63 -7.94 6.17 7.95
N GLU A 64 -7.01 5.98 6.99
CA GLU A 64 -5.63 5.61 7.27
C GLU A 64 -4.67 6.74 6.85
N ARG A 65 -3.99 7.32 7.84
CA ARG A 65 -2.96 8.34 7.61
C ARG A 65 -1.68 7.74 7.06
N ASN A 66 -1.33 6.54 7.54
CA ASN A 66 -0.11 5.83 7.18
C ASN A 66 -0.51 4.44 6.69
N VAL A 67 -0.11 4.11 5.47
CA VAL A 67 -0.31 2.78 4.90
C VAL A 67 1.04 2.20 4.58
N GLU A 68 1.43 1.17 5.32
CA GLU A 68 2.68 0.43 5.08
C GLU A 68 2.37 -0.98 4.59
N ARG A 69 3.14 -1.45 3.62
CA ARG A 69 3.11 -2.84 3.16
C ARG A 69 4.53 -3.32 2.95
N THR A 70 4.75 -4.58 3.26
CA THR A 70 6.08 -5.16 3.28
C THR A 70 6.11 -6.43 2.46
N SER A 71 7.22 -6.62 1.73
CA SER A 71 7.48 -7.86 1.00
C SER A 71 8.98 -8.04 0.84
N GLY A 72 9.51 -9.13 1.40
CA GLY A 72 10.93 -9.42 1.29
C GLY A 72 11.77 -8.32 1.93
N GLY A 73 12.69 -7.72 1.17
CA GLY A 73 13.56 -6.65 1.67
C GLY A 73 12.97 -5.24 1.65
N CYS A 74 11.74 -5.04 1.16
CA CYS A 74 11.18 -3.70 0.94
C CYS A 74 9.91 -3.43 1.75
N VAL A 75 9.83 -2.22 2.30
CA VAL A 75 8.60 -1.61 2.82
C VAL A 75 8.20 -0.46 1.92
N THR A 76 6.95 -0.46 1.47
CA THR A 76 6.29 0.68 0.82
C THR A 76 5.46 1.40 1.86
N HIS A 77 5.64 2.71 1.99
CA HIS A 77 4.91 3.56 2.94
C HIS A 77 4.25 4.72 2.21
N ILE A 78 2.97 4.91 2.46
CA ILE A 78 2.19 6.07 2.03
C ILE A 78 1.89 6.90 3.28
N GLU A 79 2.31 8.15 3.27
CA GLU A 79 1.86 9.15 4.24
C GLU A 79 0.79 10.02 3.58
N ASN A 80 -0.39 10.13 4.21
CA ASN A 80 -1.54 10.92 3.77
C ASN A 80 -2.01 11.83 4.93
N ILE A 81 -1.26 12.89 5.20
CA ILE A 81 -1.46 13.72 6.40
C ILE A 81 -2.81 14.45 6.44
N LYS A 82 -3.46 14.61 5.27
CA LYS A 82 -4.72 15.34 5.10
C LYS A 82 -5.92 14.42 4.86
N TRP A 83 -5.76 13.10 5.02
CA TRP A 83 -6.84 12.12 4.86
C TRP A 83 -7.51 12.22 3.48
N LEU A 84 -6.73 12.53 2.44
CA LEU A 84 -7.22 12.69 1.09
C LEU A 84 -7.62 11.36 0.49
N LYS A 85 -8.65 11.39 -0.35
CA LYS A 85 -9.09 10.23 -1.12
C LYS A 85 -8.25 10.12 -2.39
N ILE A 86 -7.32 9.18 -2.42
CA ILE A 86 -6.32 9.08 -3.49
C ILE A 86 -6.65 7.86 -4.36
N PRO A 87 -6.79 8.00 -5.69
CA PRO A 87 -7.02 6.87 -6.59
C PRO A 87 -5.86 5.86 -6.57
N LYS A 88 -6.20 4.57 -6.54
CA LYS A 88 -5.27 3.43 -6.67
C LYS A 88 -4.27 3.62 -7.81
N ALA A 89 -4.77 3.98 -9.00
CA ALA A 89 -3.95 4.13 -10.19
C ALA A 89 -2.82 5.17 -10.03
N LEU A 90 -3.04 6.24 -9.25
CA LEU A 90 -2.02 7.26 -9.01
C LEU A 90 -0.96 6.79 -8.01
N ILE A 91 -1.36 5.97 -7.04
CA ILE A 91 -0.45 5.38 -6.06
C ILE A 91 0.45 4.35 -6.73
N GLU A 92 -0.13 3.41 -7.48
CA GLU A 92 0.62 2.36 -8.16
C GLU A 92 1.56 2.95 -9.23
N ASP A 93 1.08 3.91 -10.04
CA ASP A 93 1.94 4.60 -11.01
C ASP A 93 3.06 5.41 -10.32
N GLY A 94 2.76 6.05 -9.19
CA GLY A 94 3.76 6.75 -8.40
C GLY A 94 4.88 5.83 -7.91
N PHE A 95 4.54 4.64 -7.41
CA PHE A 95 5.54 3.64 -7.03
C PHE A 95 6.34 3.13 -8.23
N GLU A 96 5.69 2.85 -9.36
CA GLU A 96 6.40 2.45 -10.59
C GLU A 96 7.41 3.51 -11.05
N GLN A 97 7.05 4.80 -10.97
CA GLN A 97 7.98 5.90 -11.28
C GLN A 97 9.16 5.95 -10.28
N ILE A 98 8.91 5.74 -8.99
CA ILE A 98 9.97 5.65 -7.98
C ILE A 98 10.90 4.47 -8.28
N LEU A 99 10.36 3.28 -8.55
CA LEU A 99 11.15 2.07 -8.82
C LEU A 99 11.95 2.20 -10.11
N ALA A 100 11.38 2.80 -11.16
CA ALA A 100 12.07 3.06 -12.41
C ALA A 100 13.26 4.03 -12.23
N LYS A 101 13.11 5.06 -11.38
CA LYS A 101 14.19 6.05 -11.15
C LYS A 101 15.24 5.58 -10.14
N CYS A 102 14.80 4.94 -9.05
CA CYS A 102 15.67 4.60 -7.93
C CYS A 102 16.22 3.17 -8.01
N ASN A 103 15.71 2.28 -8.87
CA ASN A 103 16.32 0.99 -9.24
C ASN A 103 16.96 0.19 -8.07
N GLY A 104 16.17 -0.16 -7.04
CA GLY A 104 16.63 -0.96 -5.89
C GLY A 104 17.15 -0.14 -4.69
N TYR A 105 17.21 1.18 -4.82
CA TYR A 105 17.49 2.11 -3.72
C TYR A 105 16.17 2.61 -3.13
N ALA A 106 16.17 2.95 -1.84
CA ALA A 106 15.07 3.66 -1.21
C ALA A 106 14.68 4.90 -2.02
N GLY A 107 13.40 5.22 -2.04
CA GLY A 107 12.85 6.29 -2.86
C GLY A 107 11.77 7.05 -2.11
N ASN A 108 11.66 8.34 -2.38
CA ASN A 108 10.68 9.22 -1.76
C ASN A 108 10.22 10.27 -2.77
N ALA A 109 8.90 10.48 -2.87
CA ALA A 109 8.33 11.48 -3.76
C ALA A 109 6.99 12.02 -3.21
N THR A 110 6.66 13.24 -3.60
CA THR A 110 5.34 13.84 -3.34
C THR A 110 4.39 13.50 -4.48
N LEU A 111 3.14 13.19 -4.16
CA LEU A 111 2.13 12.90 -5.19
C LEU A 111 1.56 14.20 -5.78
N PRO A 112 1.71 14.47 -7.10
CA PRO A 112 1.23 15.70 -7.71
C PRO A 112 -0.29 15.87 -7.59
N GLY A 113 -0.73 17.04 -7.17
CA GLY A 113 -2.16 17.35 -6.97
C GLY A 113 -2.72 16.88 -5.62
N PHE A 114 -1.92 16.21 -4.78
CA PHE A 114 -2.31 15.75 -3.46
C PHE A 114 -1.33 16.29 -2.41
N ASP A 115 -1.56 17.53 -1.98
CA ASP A 115 -0.70 18.19 -1.01
C ASP A 115 -0.67 17.43 0.34
N GLY A 116 0.53 17.14 0.83
CA GLY A 116 0.75 16.34 2.03
C GLY A 116 0.70 14.83 1.83
N VAL A 117 0.66 14.35 0.58
CA VAL A 117 0.76 12.92 0.25
C VAL A 117 2.17 12.58 -0.21
N ARG A 118 2.80 11.61 0.46
CA ARG A 118 4.15 11.14 0.15
C ARG A 118 4.16 9.64 -0.07
N LEU A 119 4.89 9.22 -1.10
CA LEU A 119 5.15 7.81 -1.41
C LEU A 119 6.61 7.51 -1.10
N MET A 120 6.85 6.46 -0.33
CA MET A 120 8.18 6.09 0.15
C MET A 120 8.43 4.60 -0.02
N THR A 121 9.67 4.25 -0.38
CA THR A 121 10.20 2.89 -0.31
C THR A 121 11.42 2.90 0.58
N ARG A 122 11.50 1.95 1.52
CA ARG A 122 12.62 1.82 2.46
C ARG A 122 12.99 0.35 2.62
N ARG A 123 14.22 0.09 3.09
CA ARG A 123 14.62 -1.23 3.54
C ARG A 123 13.69 -1.74 4.64
N HIS A 124 13.28 -2.99 4.50
CA HIS A 124 12.79 -3.80 5.60
C HIS A 124 13.99 -4.20 6.46
N THR A 125 14.25 -3.43 7.51
CA THR A 125 15.05 -3.91 8.64
C THR A 125 14.22 -5.00 9.31
N HIS A 126 14.75 -6.22 9.40
CA HIS A 126 14.05 -7.40 9.94
C HIS A 126 13.13 -7.05 11.12
N PRO A 127 11.98 -7.73 11.25
CA PRO A 127 11.02 -7.44 12.31
C PRO A 127 11.76 -7.49 13.65
N ASP A 128 11.90 -6.34 14.29
CA ASP A 128 12.06 -6.36 15.73
C ASP A 128 10.73 -6.88 16.28
N ALA A 129 10.77 -7.56 17.42
CA ALA A 129 9.59 -8.18 18.00
C ALA A 129 8.49 -7.15 18.44
N HIS A 130 8.65 -5.89 18.05
CA HIS A 130 7.77 -4.76 18.32
C HIS A 130 7.04 -4.24 17.06
N SER A 131 7.45 -4.61 15.85
CA SER A 131 6.78 -4.22 14.60
C SER A 131 6.09 -5.42 13.96
N TYR A 132 4.75 -5.40 13.97
CA TYR A 132 3.96 -6.32 13.16
C TYR A 132 4.11 -5.91 11.69
N GLU A 133 4.55 -6.85 10.84
CA GLU A 133 4.74 -6.66 9.40
C GLU A 133 3.87 -7.67 8.63
N ASP A 134 3.18 -7.22 7.58
CA ASP A 134 2.20 -8.01 6.82
C ASP A 134 2.80 -9.21 6.05
N ASP A 135 4.13 -9.36 6.02
CA ASP A 135 4.84 -10.49 5.44
C ASP A 135 5.35 -11.51 6.47
N ILE A 136 5.04 -11.32 7.76
CA ILE A 136 5.28 -12.34 8.77
C ILE A 136 4.32 -13.52 8.52
N GLU A 137 4.88 -14.71 8.34
CA GLU A 137 4.10 -15.95 8.28
C GLU A 137 3.25 -16.09 9.56
N LEU A 138 1.93 -16.02 9.41
CA LEU A 138 0.98 -16.33 10.48
C LEU A 138 1.28 -17.75 11.02
N ASN A 139 1.22 -17.92 12.34
CA ASN A 139 1.60 -19.13 13.10
C ASN A 139 3.11 -19.37 13.27
N LYS A 140 3.98 -18.40 12.96
CA LYS A 140 5.38 -18.50 13.35
C LYS A 140 5.54 -18.09 14.81
N VAL A 141 5.92 -19.04 15.67
CA VAL A 141 6.30 -18.76 17.05
C VAL A 141 7.57 -17.89 17.02
N PHE A 142 7.43 -16.63 17.42
CA PHE A 142 8.57 -15.76 17.68
C PHE A 142 8.70 -15.54 19.18
N CYS A 143 9.93 -15.51 19.66
CA CYS A 143 10.23 -15.23 21.05
C CYS A 143 10.81 -13.81 21.10
N LEU A 144 10.17 -12.92 21.85
CA LEU A 144 10.71 -11.60 22.16
C LEU A 144 12.06 -11.78 22.87
N ASP A 145 13.13 -11.11 22.45
CA ASP A 145 14.36 -11.06 23.22
C ASP A 145 14.05 -10.41 24.57
N GLY A 146 14.01 -11.25 25.60
CA GLY A 146 13.82 -10.81 26.98
C GLY A 146 15.05 -10.04 27.47
N PRO A 147 14.95 -9.35 28.61
CA PRO A 147 16.13 -8.78 29.26
C PRO A 147 17.21 -9.86 29.39
N LYS A 148 18.48 -9.46 29.19
CA LYS A 148 19.67 -10.33 28.93
C LYS A 148 19.92 -11.48 29.92
N ASP A 149 19.14 -11.56 30.99
CA ASP A 149 19.30 -12.45 32.13
C ASP A 149 18.13 -13.43 32.30
N VAL A 150 17.14 -13.42 31.40
CA VAL A 150 15.98 -14.33 31.43
C VAL A 150 16.18 -15.46 30.41
N LYS A 151 16.29 -16.70 30.90
CA LYS A 151 16.23 -17.88 30.03
C LYS A 151 14.83 -18.02 29.46
N ILE A 152 14.67 -17.67 28.20
CA ILE A 152 13.42 -17.88 27.48
C ILE A 152 13.27 -19.37 27.15
N VAL A 153 12.25 -20.00 27.72
CA VAL A 153 11.87 -21.38 27.39
C VAL A 153 10.89 -21.33 26.23
N LYS A 154 11.10 -22.17 25.21
CA LYS A 154 10.28 -22.19 23.99
C LYS A 154 8.78 -22.39 24.25
N GLN A 155 8.41 -22.99 25.38
CA GLN A 155 7.03 -23.18 25.84
C GLN A 155 6.38 -21.89 26.36
N ASP A 156 7.15 -20.84 26.65
CA ASP A 156 6.65 -19.54 27.09
C ASP A 156 6.37 -18.59 25.89
N CYS A 157 6.72 -19.00 24.67
CA CYS A 157 6.46 -18.20 23.46
C CYS A 157 5.00 -18.38 23.03
N VAL A 158 4.25 -17.28 22.91
CA VAL A 158 2.83 -17.29 22.54
C VAL A 158 2.67 -17.46 21.03
N GLU A 159 1.73 -18.32 20.62
CA GLU A 159 1.32 -18.44 19.22
C GLU A 159 0.41 -17.25 18.87
N TYR A 160 0.85 -16.37 17.98
CA TYR A 160 0.10 -15.18 17.59
C TYR A 160 -0.96 -15.55 16.54
N VAL A 161 -2.14 -15.95 17.00
CA VAL A 161 -3.31 -16.22 16.13
C VAL A 161 -4.06 -14.90 15.93
N PHE A 162 -3.97 -14.30 14.74
CA PHE A 162 -4.62 -13.03 14.46
C PHE A 162 -6.13 -13.18 14.30
N PHE A 163 -6.83 -12.48 15.19
CA PHE A 163 -8.27 -12.35 15.35
C PHE A 163 -8.87 -11.45 14.25
N PHE A 164 -8.85 -11.85 12.97
CA PHE A 164 -9.38 -11.01 11.88
C PHE A 164 -10.27 -11.70 10.84
N SER A 165 -10.80 -12.90 11.10
CA SER A 165 -11.71 -13.56 10.16
C SER A 165 -13.20 -13.53 10.51
N THR A 166 -13.62 -13.09 11.71
CA THR A 166 -15.07 -12.94 12.01
C THR A 166 -15.33 -11.98 13.17
N CYS A 167 -15.43 -10.67 12.90
CA CYS A 167 -16.20 -9.76 13.76
C CYS A 167 -16.93 -8.71 12.92
N LYS A 168 -17.88 -9.19 12.09
CA LYS A 168 -19.06 -8.39 11.77
C LYS A 168 -19.93 -8.39 13.03
N GLY A 169 -19.83 -7.32 13.82
CA GLY A 169 -20.66 -7.08 14.99
C GLY A 169 -20.02 -7.51 16.31
N TYR A 170 -20.12 -6.62 17.30
CA TYR A 170 -19.68 -6.78 18.70
C TYR A 170 -18.18 -6.79 18.95
N LEU A 171 -17.65 -5.65 19.40
CA LEU A 171 -17.05 -5.50 20.74
C LEU A 171 -16.58 -4.05 20.92
N ALA A 172 -17.55 -3.18 21.19
CA ALA A 172 -17.33 -2.16 22.20
C ALA A 172 -17.24 -2.89 23.55
N SER A 173 -16.35 -2.43 24.43
CA SER A 173 -16.00 -3.00 25.74
C SER A 173 -14.77 -3.91 25.70
N TRP A 174 -13.88 -3.73 26.68
CA TRP A 174 -12.59 -4.41 26.92
C TRP A 174 -11.34 -3.79 26.29
N MET A 175 -11.00 -2.57 26.73
CA MET A 175 -9.69 -2.27 27.36
C MET A 175 -9.69 -0.81 27.88
N LEU A 176 -10.59 -0.57 28.83
CA LEU A 176 -10.29 0.25 30.00
C LEU A 176 -9.55 -0.68 30.98
N MET A 177 -8.56 -0.13 31.69
CA MET A 177 -7.70 -0.75 32.72
C MET A 177 -6.32 -1.25 32.25
N ALA A 178 -5.38 -0.31 32.16
CA ALA A 178 -4.19 -0.29 33.01
C ALA A 178 -3.72 1.17 33.15
#